data_AF-A0A178YQ36-F1
#
_entry.id   AF-A0A178YQ36-F1
#
_cell.length_a   1.000
_cell.length_b   1.000
_cell.length_c   1.000
_cell.angle_alpha   90.00
_cell.angle_beta   90.00
_cell.angle_gamma   90.00
#
_symmetry.space_group_name_H-M   'P 1'
#
loop_
_entity.id
_entity.type
_entity.pdbx_description
1 polymer ?
#
loop_
_entity_poly.entity_id
_entity_poly.type
_entity_poly.pdbx_seq_one_letter_code
_entity_poly.pdbx_strand_id
1 'polypeptide(L)'
;MAKIPPGPPLDGLRRQIARHRRDNPARSDGLFVRETYRLERNAARAKAREWFETWPKAAYWTEVESWRQLEGDEIEFTMRRLPSAD
;
A
#
# COMPACT_ATOMS: atom_id res chain seq x y z
N MET A 1 26.74 26.17 -31.40
CA MET A 1 26.09 25.69 -30.15
C MET A 1 24.59 25.87 -30.28
N ALA A 2 23.82 24.77 -30.40
CA ALA A 2 22.36 24.82 -30.46
C ALA A 2 21.79 25.04 -29.05
N LYS A 3 20.91 26.01 -28.91
CA LYS A 3 20.31 26.45 -27.64
C LYS A 3 19.09 25.57 -27.37
N ILE A 4 19.14 24.77 -26.31
CA ILE A 4 18.05 23.88 -25.89
C ILE A 4 16.88 24.77 -25.41
N PRO A 5 15.64 24.59 -25.92
CA PRO A 5 14.52 25.40 -25.46
C PRO A 5 14.20 25.09 -23.99
N PRO A 6 13.73 26.07 -23.19
CA PRO A 6 13.35 25.83 -21.82
C PRO A 6 12.19 24.83 -21.79
N GLY A 7 12.33 23.78 -20.99
CA GLY A 7 11.29 22.77 -20.80
C GLY A 7 9.98 23.40 -20.31
N PRO A 8 8.82 22.77 -20.59
CA PRO A 8 7.52 23.31 -20.20
C PRO A 8 7.44 23.57 -18.69
N PRO A 9 6.72 24.61 -18.25
CA PRO A 9 6.69 25.02 -16.85
C PRO A 9 6.11 23.91 -15.95
N LEU A 10 6.95 23.36 -15.08
CA LEU A 10 6.62 22.24 -14.19
C LEU A 10 5.57 22.63 -13.13
N ASP A 11 5.33 23.92 -12.89
CA ASP A 11 4.34 24.42 -11.94
C ASP A 11 2.91 23.99 -12.26
N GLY A 12 2.54 23.97 -13.55
CA GLY A 12 1.23 23.50 -13.99
C GLY A 12 1.05 22.01 -13.68
N LEU A 13 2.07 21.22 -13.98
CA LEU A 13 2.10 19.78 -13.70
C LEU A 13 2.07 19.50 -12.19
N ARG A 14 2.81 20.26 -11.37
CA ARG A 14 2.81 20.14 -9.91
C ARG A 14 1.43 20.44 -9.32
N ARG A 15 0.75 21.49 -9.80
CA ARG A 15 -0.61 21.84 -9.36
C ARG A 15 -1.62 20.79 -9.79
N GLN A 16 -1.48 20.24 -11.00
CA GLN A 16 -2.35 19.18 -11.49
C GLN A 16 -2.17 17.87 -10.70
N ILE A 17 -0.94 17.47 -10.37
CA ILE A 17 -0.64 16.32 -9.51
C ILE A 17 -1.19 16.54 -8.09
N ALA A 18 -0.97 17.72 -7.50
CA ALA A 18 -1.47 18.03 -6.16
C ALA A 18 -3.01 18.05 -6.13
N ARG A 19 -3.66 18.57 -7.18
CA ARG A 19 -5.12 18.56 -7.31
C ARG A 19 -5.66 17.14 -7.48
N HIS A 20 -5.03 16.32 -8.34
CA HIS A 20 -5.41 14.92 -8.53
C HIS A 20 -5.25 14.09 -7.23
N ARG A 21 -4.19 14.34 -6.43
CA ARG A 21 -4.00 13.68 -5.13
C ARG A 21 -5.00 14.13 -4.06
N ARG A 22 -5.50 15.36 -4.13
CA ARG A 22 -6.50 15.91 -3.19
C ARG A 22 -7.93 15.50 -3.55
N ASP A 23 -8.24 15.48 -4.84
CA ASP A 23 -9.54 15.10 -5.39
C ASP A 23 -9.76 13.58 -5.33
N ASN A 24 -8.65 12.82 -5.36
CA ASN A 24 -8.70 11.37 -5.34
C ASN A 24 -7.65 10.76 -4.40
N PRO A 25 -7.82 10.89 -3.07
CA PRO A 25 -7.00 10.12 -2.12
C PRO A 25 -7.17 8.61 -2.33
N ALA A 26 -8.31 8.21 -2.90
CA ALA A 26 -8.68 6.82 -3.19
C ALA A 26 -8.08 6.25 -4.49
N ARG A 27 -7.34 6.98 -5.34
CA ARG A 27 -6.72 6.35 -6.54
C ARG A 27 -5.32 5.80 -6.30
N SER A 28 -4.74 6.06 -5.13
CA SER A 28 -3.58 5.31 -4.65
C SER A 28 -4.00 4.07 -3.83
N ASP A 29 -5.26 4.01 -3.37
CA ASP A 29 -5.74 3.07 -2.35
C ASP A 29 -6.97 2.23 -2.79
N GLY A 30 -7.74 2.66 -3.78
CA GLY A 30 -9.11 2.22 -4.08
C GLY A 30 -9.26 0.90 -4.82
N LEU A 31 -8.22 0.06 -4.78
CA LEU A 31 -8.31 -1.33 -5.22
C LEU A 31 -8.02 -2.32 -4.09
N PHE A 32 -7.34 -1.90 -3.02
CA PHE A 32 -6.90 -2.83 -1.96
C PHE A 32 -7.03 -2.21 -0.57
N VAL A 33 -7.67 -2.93 0.33
CA VAL A 33 -7.62 -2.68 1.79
C VAL A 33 -6.23 -3.05 2.29
N ARG A 34 -5.61 -2.17 3.07
CA ARG A 34 -4.31 -2.39 3.70
C ARG A 34 -4.38 -2.18 5.20
N GLU A 35 -3.76 -3.08 5.95
CA GLU A 35 -3.59 -2.92 7.39
C GLU A 35 -2.17 -3.27 7.80
N THR A 36 -1.55 -2.39 8.57
CA THR A 36 -0.21 -2.59 9.13
C THR A 36 -0.33 -2.99 10.59
N TYR A 37 0.37 -4.06 10.96
CA TYR A 37 0.44 -4.55 12.33
C TYR A 37 1.88 -4.52 12.80
N ARG A 38 2.06 -4.27 14.10
CA ARG A 38 3.32 -4.46 14.82
C ARG A 38 3.05 -5.38 15.99
N LEU A 39 3.54 -6.62 15.91
CA LEU A 39 3.24 -7.69 16.85
C LEU A 39 4.48 -8.54 17.08
N GLU A 40 4.60 -9.21 18.22
CA GLU A 40 5.61 -10.24 18.43
C GLU A 40 5.53 -11.33 17.34
N ARG A 41 6.67 -11.96 17.01
CA ARG A 41 6.80 -12.90 15.89
C ARG A 41 5.70 -13.97 15.84
N ASN A 42 5.36 -14.59 16.97
CA ASN A 42 4.31 -15.61 17.00
C ASN A 42 2.91 -15.01 16.75
N ALA A 43 2.62 -13.86 17.35
CA ALA A 43 1.36 -13.15 17.15
C ALA A 43 1.22 -12.62 15.72
N ALA A 44 2.30 -12.14 15.11
CA ALA A 44 2.33 -11.71 13.71
C ALA A 44 1.97 -12.86 12.77
N ARG A 45 2.54 -14.06 12.98
CA ARG A 45 2.20 -15.26 12.20
C ARG A 45 0.74 -15.67 12.38
N ALA A 46 0.24 -15.63 13.62
CA ALA A 46 -1.17 -15.93 13.90
C ALA A 46 -2.10 -14.93 13.21
N LYS A 47 -1.79 -13.64 13.26
CA LYS A 47 -2.59 -12.58 12.63
C LYS A 47 -2.58 -12.68 11.11
N ALA A 48 -1.42 -12.96 10.50
CA ALA A 48 -1.33 -13.19 9.07
C ALA A 48 -2.18 -14.42 8.66
N ARG A 49 -2.15 -15.49 9.45
CA ARG A 49 -2.98 -16.68 9.20
C ARG A 49 -4.48 -16.37 9.30
N GLU A 50 -4.91 -15.65 10.34
CA GLU A 50 -6.30 -15.21 10.51
C GLU A 50 -6.78 -14.42 9.29
N TRP A 51 -5.93 -13.56 8.73
CA TRP A 51 -6.21 -12.83 7.50
C TRP A 51 -6.44 -13.75 6.30
N PHE A 52 -5.59 -14.77 6.09
CA PHE A 52 -5.78 -15.73 5.01
C PHE A 52 -6.97 -16.65 5.22
N GLU A 53 -7.35 -16.95 6.47
CA GLU A 53 -8.53 -17.73 6.82
C GLU A 53 -9.82 -16.93 6.60
N THR A 54 -9.83 -15.64 6.96
CA THR A 54 -10.99 -14.76 6.82
C THR A 54 -11.18 -14.27 5.38
N TRP A 55 -10.08 -13.93 4.71
CA TRP A 55 -10.05 -13.46 3.33
C TRP A 55 -9.08 -14.32 2.52
N PRO A 56 -9.55 -15.46 1.97
CA PRO A 56 -8.72 -16.35 1.18
C PRO A 56 -8.08 -15.63 -0.01
N LYS A 57 -6.80 -15.90 -0.26
CA LYS A 57 -6.04 -15.29 -1.37
C LYS A 57 -6.72 -15.45 -2.74
N ALA A 58 -7.38 -16.59 -2.98
CA ALA A 58 -8.02 -16.84 -4.26
C ALA A 58 -9.21 -15.90 -4.53
N ALA A 59 -9.99 -15.57 -3.49
CA ALA A 59 -11.19 -14.73 -3.61
C ALA A 59 -10.86 -13.23 -3.44
N TYR A 60 -9.92 -12.91 -2.54
CA TYR A 60 -9.65 -11.53 -2.13
C TYR A 60 -8.26 -11.04 -2.53
N TRP A 61 -7.45 -11.84 -3.23
CA TRP A 61 -6.04 -11.49 -3.51
C TRP A 61 -5.27 -11.03 -2.27
N THR A 62 -5.59 -11.66 -1.13
CA THR A 62 -4.93 -11.39 0.14
C THR A 62 -3.46 -11.76 0.07
N GLU A 63 -2.59 -10.88 0.54
CA GLU A 63 -1.15 -11.12 0.64
C GLU A 63 -0.50 -10.24 1.72
N VAL A 64 0.71 -10.64 2.12
CA VAL A 64 1.62 -9.78 2.91
C VAL A 64 2.36 -8.89 1.91
N GLU A 65 2.09 -7.59 1.93
CA GLU A 65 2.70 -6.62 1.02
C GLU A 65 4.16 -6.32 1.40
N SER A 66 4.43 -6.18 2.70
CA SER A 66 5.76 -5.89 3.23
C SER A 66 5.87 -6.41 4.66
N TRP A 67 7.07 -6.82 5.07
CA TRP A 67 7.35 -7.12 6.46
C TRP A 67 8.81 -6.82 6.80
N ARG A 68 9.05 -6.48 8.07
CA ARG A 68 10.38 -6.34 8.65
C ARG A 68 10.39 -6.80 10.09
N GLN A 69 11.52 -7.35 10.51
CA GLN A 69 11.78 -7.62 11.93
C GLN A 69 12.24 -6.32 12.61
N LEU A 70 11.70 -6.09 13.80
CA LEU A 70 12.10 -5.00 14.69
C LEU A 70 12.92 -5.58 15.86
N GLU A 71 13.49 -4.67 16.66
CA GLU A 71 14.17 -5.02 17.89
C GLU A 71 13.17 -5.62 18.90
N GLY A 72 13.58 -6.63 19.67
CA GLY A 72 12.71 -7.25 20.68
C GLY A 72 11.77 -8.36 20.17
N ASP A 73 12.12 -9.05 19.08
CA ASP A 73 11.34 -10.15 18.46
C ASP A 73 9.95 -9.73 17.93
N GLU A 74 9.77 -8.43 17.71
CA GLU A 74 8.60 -7.89 17.02
C GLU A 74 8.75 -7.97 15.50
N ILE A 75 7.62 -8.11 14.81
CA ILE A 75 7.49 -8.04 13.36
C ILE A 75 6.50 -6.93 13.06
N GLU A 76 6.92 -6.00 12.20
CA GLU A 76 6.01 -5.07 11.55
C GLU A 76 5.70 -5.61 10.15
N PHE A 77 4.43 -5.76 9.81
CA PHE A 77 4.01 -6.23 8.51
C PHE A 77 2.72 -5.56 8.05
N THR A 78 2.60 -5.43 6.74
CA THR A 78 1.42 -4.88 6.07
C THR A 78 0.70 -6.00 5.33
N MET A 79 -0.54 -6.25 5.70
CA MET A 79 -1.45 -7.10 4.93
C MET A 79 -2.17 -6.25 3.88
N ARG A 80 -2.47 -6.84 2.73
CA ARG A 80 -3.35 -6.25 1.72
C ARG A 80 -4.35 -7.26 1.19
N ARG A 81 -5.53 -6.80 0.76
CA ARG A 81 -6.56 -7.58 0.06
C ARG A 81 -7.45 -6.70 -0.79
N LEU A 82 -8.22 -7.26 -1.71
CA LEU A 82 -9.34 -6.60 -2.36
C LEU A 82 -10.47 -6.32 -1.34
N PRO A 83 -11.22 -5.21 -1.49
CA PRO A 83 -12.35 -4.90 -0.62
C PRO A 83 -13.50 -5.91 -0.76
N SER A 84 -13.68 -6.47 -1.96
CA SER A 84 -14.69 -7.47 -2.32
C SER A 84 -14.05 -8.64 -3.05
N ALA A 85 -14.70 -9.81 -3.01
CA ALA A 85 -14.35 -10.93 -3.87
C ALA A 85 -14.83 -10.68 -5.31
N ASP A 86 -14.04 -11.12 -6.28
CA ASP A 86 -14.43 -11.17 -7.70
C ASP A 86 -15.42 -12.32 -7.97
#